data_AF-A0A6D0I5J4-F1
#
_entry.id   AF-A0A6D0I5J4-F1
#
_cell.length_a   1.000
_cell.length_b   1.000
_cell.length_c   1.000
_cell.angle_alpha   90.00
_cell.angle_beta   90.00
_cell.angle_gamma   90.00
#
_symmetry.space_group_name_H-M   'P 1'
#
loop_
_entity.id
_entity.type
_entity.pdbx_description
1 polymer ?
#
loop_
_entity_poly.entity_id
_entity_poly.type
_entity_poly.pdbx_seq_one_letter_code
_entity_poly.pdbx_strand_id
1 'polypeptide(L)'
;MKIDHEYLKGLLDAFEASEEPHTDIKQLQLAGYDYSTDEFLFHMRLLADRQLIARTDGKYGFGFSEAADGGSWFVIPLRLTSSGHDFLEALRNKEVWNSLKTGFKDASIGTLVDVSRRLLDGYIQKKIDDLIG
;
A
#
# COMPACT_ATOMS: atom_id res chain seq x y z
N MET A 1 -13.74 -9.49 2.21
CA MET A 1 -13.48 -8.96 0.86
C MET A 1 -12.21 -9.61 0.32
N LYS A 2 -11.99 -9.62 -1.00
CA LYS A 2 -10.72 -10.07 -1.61
C LYS A 2 -9.80 -8.86 -1.79
N ILE A 3 -8.50 -9.10 -1.83
CA ILE A 3 -7.53 -8.04 -2.15
C ILE A 3 -7.72 -7.66 -3.61
N ASP A 4 -7.98 -6.38 -3.87
CA ASP A 4 -7.91 -5.81 -5.21
C ASP A 4 -6.51 -5.20 -5.38
N HIS A 5 -5.72 -5.80 -6.27
CA HIS A 5 -4.34 -5.35 -6.50
C HIS A 5 -4.29 -3.96 -7.12
N GLU A 6 -5.18 -3.65 -8.07
CA GLU A 6 -5.19 -2.35 -8.75
C GLU A 6 -5.63 -1.27 -7.76
N TYR A 7 -6.63 -1.54 -6.92
CA TYR A 7 -7.04 -0.66 -5.84
C TYR A 7 -5.90 -0.42 -4.84
N LEU A 8 -5.27 -1.50 -4.36
CA LEU A 8 -4.17 -1.42 -3.39
C LEU A 8 -2.99 -0.61 -3.92
N LYS A 9 -2.57 -0.87 -5.17
CA LYS A 9 -1.49 -0.13 -5.83
C LYS A 9 -1.87 1.34 -6.00
N GLY A 10 -3.07 1.62 -6.49
CA GLY A 10 -3.55 2.98 -6.68
C GLY A 10 -3.65 3.75 -5.35
N LEU A 11 -4.10 3.10 -4.27
CA LEU A 11 -4.15 3.71 -2.96
C LEU A 11 -2.73 4.10 -2.49
N LEU A 12 -1.74 3.21 -2.64
CA LEU A 12 -0.34 3.52 -2.34
C LEU A 12 0.21 4.66 -3.22
N ASP A 13 -0.14 4.68 -4.52
CA ASP A 13 0.19 5.78 -5.43
C ASP A 13 -0.42 7.11 -4.91
N ALA A 14 -1.66 7.10 -4.41
CA ALA A 14 -2.32 8.29 -3.85
C ALA A 14 -1.70 8.78 -2.53
N PHE A 15 -1.17 7.86 -1.71
CA PHE A 15 -0.37 8.23 -0.55
C PHE A 15 0.92 8.96 -0.95
N GLU A 16 1.63 8.47 -1.98
CA GLU A 16 2.89 9.05 -2.43
C GLU A 16 2.70 10.36 -3.20
N ALA A 17 1.56 10.53 -3.89
CA ALA A 17 1.27 11.71 -4.70
C ALA A 17 0.98 12.98 -3.88
N SER A 18 0.94 12.92 -2.54
CA SER A 18 0.77 14.11 -1.70
C SER A 18 1.95 15.08 -1.89
N GLU A 19 1.65 16.37 -2.05
CA GLU A 19 2.68 17.42 -2.06
C GLU A 19 3.30 17.63 -0.67
N GLU A 20 2.62 17.17 0.38
CA GLU A 20 3.11 17.18 1.75
C GLU A 20 3.77 15.84 2.12
N PRO A 21 4.60 15.79 3.19
CA PRO A 21 5.21 14.53 3.66
C PRO A 21 4.21 13.47 4.17
N HIS A 22 2.92 13.79 4.15
CA HIS A 22 1.81 12.96 4.61
C HIS A 22 0.55 13.28 3.79
N THR A 23 -0.44 12.40 3.89
CA THR A 23 -1.79 12.60 3.41
C THR A 23 -2.78 12.43 4.56
N ASP A 24 -4.07 12.54 4.30
CA ASP A 24 -5.13 12.13 5.21
C ASP A 24 -6.32 11.56 4.42
N ILE A 25 -7.35 11.08 5.13
CA ILE A 25 -8.53 10.49 4.51
C ILE A 25 -9.31 11.46 3.61
N LYS A 26 -9.25 12.77 3.86
CA LYS A 26 -9.94 13.77 3.04
C LYS A 26 -9.20 13.99 1.73
N GLN A 27 -7.87 14.06 1.78
CA GLN A 27 -7.03 14.11 0.58
C GLN A 27 -7.15 12.83 -0.25
N LEU A 28 -7.17 11.66 0.39
CA LEU A 28 -7.41 10.38 -0.29
C LEU A 28 -8.81 10.33 -0.94
N GLN A 29 -9.84 10.85 -0.27
CA GLN A 29 -11.18 10.96 -0.86
C GLN A 29 -11.19 11.87 -2.10
N LEU A 30 -10.49 13.01 -2.06
CA LEU A 30 -10.34 13.89 -3.22
C LEU A 30 -9.58 13.21 -4.37
N ALA A 31 -8.67 12.27 -4.07
CA ALA A 31 -7.99 11.43 -5.04
C ALA A 31 -8.84 10.25 -5.55
N GLY A 32 -10.11 10.13 -5.13
CA GLY A 32 -11.04 9.10 -5.58
C GLY A 32 -11.16 7.88 -4.67
N TYR A 33 -10.53 7.90 -3.49
CA TYR A 33 -10.58 6.80 -2.51
C TYR A 33 -11.55 7.12 -1.38
N ASP A 34 -12.82 6.72 -1.55
CA ASP A 34 -13.89 7.03 -0.60
C ASP A 34 -13.74 6.26 0.72
N TYR A 35 -13.35 6.97 1.79
CA TYR A 35 -13.15 6.40 3.12
C TYR A 35 -14.43 5.88 3.79
N SER A 36 -15.60 6.18 3.24
CA SER A 36 -16.87 5.64 3.74
C SER A 36 -17.15 4.21 3.27
N THR A 37 -16.35 3.68 2.34
CA THR A 37 -16.54 2.34 1.76
C THR A 37 -15.82 1.25 2.56
N ASP A 38 -16.43 0.06 2.61
CA ASP A 38 -15.80 -1.14 3.19
C ASP A 38 -14.52 -1.52 2.45
N GLU A 39 -14.45 -1.25 1.14
CA GLU A 39 -13.26 -1.51 0.31
C GLU A 39 -12.06 -0.68 0.77
N PHE A 40 -12.25 0.60 1.03
CA PHE A 40 -11.21 1.47 1.55
C PHE A 40 -10.73 0.99 2.91
N LEU A 41 -11.67 0.76 3.85
CA LEU A 41 -11.34 0.29 5.19
C LEU A 41 -10.59 -1.06 5.16
N PHE A 42 -11.03 -1.97 4.30
CA PHE A 42 -10.41 -3.27 4.12
C PHE A 42 -8.95 -3.15 3.66
N HIS A 43 -8.66 -2.36 2.62
CA HIS A 43 -7.30 -2.18 2.12
C HIS A 43 -6.42 -1.38 3.11
N MET A 44 -6.96 -0.37 3.78
CA MET A 44 -6.26 0.36 4.84
C MET A 44 -5.81 -0.55 6.00
N ARG A 45 -6.65 -1.50 6.40
CA ARG A 45 -6.29 -2.52 7.40
C ARG A 45 -5.13 -3.39 6.93
N LEU A 46 -5.18 -3.88 5.69
CA LEU A 46 -4.10 -4.69 5.12
C LEU A 46 -2.76 -3.94 5.09
N LEU A 47 -2.77 -2.66 4.72
CA LEU A 47 -1.58 -1.81 4.73
C LEU A 47 -1.06 -1.60 6.16
N ALA A 48 -1.95 -1.35 7.11
CA ALA A 48 -1.57 -1.15 8.52
C ALA A 48 -1.03 -2.43 9.18
N ASP A 49 -1.65 -3.58 8.93
CA ASP A 49 -1.21 -4.90 9.44
C ASP A 49 0.20 -5.25 8.96
N ARG A 50 0.58 -4.78 7.77
CA ARG A 50 1.92 -4.93 7.21
C ARG A 50 2.85 -3.75 7.45
N GLN A 51 2.42 -2.78 8.27
CA GLN A 51 3.19 -1.57 8.59
C GLN A 51 3.68 -0.82 7.34
N LEU A 52 2.92 -0.87 6.25
CA LEU A 52 3.21 -0.17 5.00
C LEU A 52 2.80 1.31 5.07
N ILE A 53 1.89 1.62 5.98
CA ILE A 53 1.49 2.99 6.34
C ILE A 53 1.67 3.21 7.84
N ALA A 54 1.86 4.46 8.23
CA ALA A 54 1.96 4.87 9.61
C ALA A 54 1.41 6.26 9.84
N ARG A 55 1.01 6.54 11.08
CA ARG A 55 0.71 7.89 11.55
C ARG A 55 2.00 8.68 11.72
N THR A 56 1.94 9.99 11.49
CA THR A 56 3.11 10.86 11.69
C THR A 56 3.42 11.11 13.18
N ASP A 57 2.43 10.96 14.05
CA ASP A 57 2.55 11.14 15.51
C ASP A 57 3.14 9.92 16.25
N GLY A 58 3.52 8.87 15.52
CA GLY A 58 4.12 7.65 16.08
C GLY A 58 3.16 6.73 16.82
N LYS A 59 1.85 7.06 16.89
CA LYS A 59 0.85 6.18 17.49
C LYS A 59 0.45 5.06 16.54
N TYR A 60 -0.16 4.02 17.10
CA TYR A 60 -0.70 2.89 16.33
C TYR A 60 -2.01 3.23 15.60
N GLY A 61 -2.34 2.40 14.62
CA GLY A 61 -3.55 2.51 13.82
C GLY A 61 -3.44 3.53 12.69
N PHE A 62 -4.56 3.81 12.04
CA PHE A 62 -4.63 4.64 10.83
C PHE A 62 -5.82 5.61 10.85
N GLY A 63 -6.37 5.90 12.03
CA GLY A 63 -7.43 6.89 12.19
C GLY A 63 -8.86 6.32 12.17
N PHE A 64 -9.02 5.01 12.02
CA PHE A 64 -10.33 4.35 12.19
C PHE A 64 -10.51 3.80 13.61
N SER A 65 -11.67 4.03 14.20
CA SER A 65 -12.08 3.44 15.48
C SER A 65 -13.39 2.69 15.34
N GLU A 66 -13.40 1.43 15.74
CA GLU A 66 -14.62 0.62 15.89
C GLU A 66 -15.39 1.08 17.14
N ALA A 67 -16.70 1.19 17.02
CA ALA A 67 -17.64 1.49 18.09
C ALA A 67 -18.91 0.64 17.94
N ALA A 68 -19.78 0.65 18.95
CA ALA A 68 -20.97 -0.21 19.00
C ALA A 68 -22.02 0.13 17.92
N ASP A 69 -22.03 1.36 17.42
CA ASP A 69 -22.90 1.88 16.37
C ASP A 69 -22.26 1.89 14.98
N GLY A 70 -21.06 1.31 14.86
CA GLY A 70 -20.27 1.29 13.63
C GLY A 70 -18.88 1.88 13.85
N GLY A 71 -18.20 2.20 12.76
CA GLY A 71 -16.86 2.77 12.82
C GLY A 71 -16.83 4.26 12.51
N SER A 72 -15.88 4.98 13.12
CA SER A 72 -15.66 6.40 12.88
C SER A 72 -14.23 6.67 12.44
N TRP A 73 -14.07 7.70 11.61
CA TRP A 73 -12.79 8.15 11.10
C TRP A 73 -12.37 9.47 11.74
N PHE A 74 -11.12 9.52 12.19
CA PHE A 74 -10.42 10.74 12.55
C PHE A 74 -9.58 11.20 11.37
N VAL A 75 -9.66 12.49 11.03
CA VAL A 75 -8.76 13.10 10.05
C VAL A 75 -7.40 13.28 10.72
N ILE A 76 -6.47 12.40 10.42
CA ILE A 76 -5.11 12.42 10.96
C ILE A 76 -4.09 12.27 9.83
N PRO A 77 -2.90 12.88 9.98
CA PRO A 77 -1.77 12.65 9.09
C PRO A 77 -1.33 11.18 9.01
N LEU A 78 -1.26 10.66 7.79
CA LEU A 78 -0.77 9.32 7.47
C LEU A 78 0.31 9.41 6.38
N ARG A 79 1.28 8.50 6.41
CA ARG A 79 2.33 8.41 5.39
C ARG A 79 2.64 6.96 5.05
N LEU A 80 3.28 6.75 3.91
CA LEU A 80 3.99 5.51 3.66
C LEU A 80 5.15 5.36 4.64
N THR A 81 5.39 4.13 5.09
CA THR A 81 6.66 3.77 5.73
C THR A 81 7.71 3.51 4.66
N SER A 82 8.98 3.32 5.06
CA SER A 82 10.03 2.89 4.10
C SER A 82 9.60 1.60 3.40
N SER A 83 9.11 0.60 4.16
CA SER A 83 8.58 -0.63 3.59
C SER A 83 7.38 -0.41 2.66
N GLY A 84 6.55 0.61 2.94
CA GLY A 84 5.47 1.04 2.04
C GLY A 84 5.99 1.55 0.69
N HIS A 85 7.04 2.37 0.70
CA HIS A 85 7.71 2.82 -0.52
C HIS A 85 8.37 1.67 -1.27
N ASP A 86 9.10 0.79 -0.59
CA ASP A 86 9.75 -0.38 -1.21
C ASP A 86 8.71 -1.28 -1.90
N PHE A 87 7.56 -1.49 -1.24
CA PHE A 87 6.48 -2.26 -1.83
C PHE A 87 5.90 -1.55 -3.06
N LEU A 88 5.63 -0.25 -2.99
CA LEU A 88 5.12 0.52 -4.13
C LEU A 88 6.10 0.52 -5.31
N GLU A 89 7.40 0.65 -5.06
CA GLU A 89 8.44 0.53 -6.08
C GLU A 89 8.35 -0.82 -6.80
N ALA A 90 8.25 -1.91 -6.03
CA ALA A 90 8.09 -3.25 -6.58
C ALA A 90 6.81 -3.36 -7.44
N LEU A 91 5.69 -2.80 -6.99
CA LEU A 91 4.43 -2.81 -7.75
C LEU A 91 4.48 -1.95 -9.03
N ARG A 92 5.36 -0.94 -9.11
CA ARG A 92 5.56 -0.11 -10.30
C ARG A 92 6.49 -0.75 -11.34
N ASN A 93 7.33 -1.69 -10.93
CA ASN A 93 8.11 -2.47 -11.88
C ASN A 93 7.18 -3.36 -12.73
N LYS A 94 7.18 -3.17 -14.05
CA LYS A 94 6.26 -3.86 -14.98
C LYS A 94 6.39 -5.38 -14.94
N GLU A 95 7.62 -5.91 -14.81
CA GLU A 95 7.85 -7.36 -14.78
C GLU A 95 7.33 -7.98 -13.47
N VAL A 96 7.59 -7.30 -12.35
CA VAL A 96 7.07 -7.68 -11.03
C VAL A 96 5.54 -7.63 -11.05
N TRP A 97 4.95 -6.53 -11.53
CA TRP A 97 3.51 -6.33 -11.58
C TRP A 97 2.79 -7.43 -12.39
N ASN A 98 3.30 -7.75 -13.57
CA ASN A 98 2.74 -8.80 -14.41
C ASN A 98 2.83 -10.18 -13.74
N SER A 99 3.93 -10.46 -13.04
CA SER A 99 4.12 -11.71 -12.31
C SER A 99 3.12 -11.83 -11.15
N LEU A 100 2.88 -10.75 -10.41
CA LEU A 100 1.91 -10.72 -9.31
C LEU A 100 0.47 -10.94 -9.80
N LYS A 101 0.07 -10.26 -10.89
CA LYS A 101 -1.29 -10.37 -11.44
C LYS A 101 -1.61 -11.74 -12.01
N THR A 102 -0.61 -12.46 -12.52
CA THR A 102 -0.81 -13.77 -13.15
C THR A 102 -0.59 -14.93 -12.18
N GLY A 103 0.48 -14.89 -11.39
CA GLY A 103 0.89 -15.98 -10.50
C GLY A 103 0.37 -15.88 -9.07
N PHE A 104 -0.03 -14.69 -8.62
CA PHE A 104 -0.31 -14.42 -7.19
C PHE A 104 -1.64 -13.67 -6.96
N LYS A 105 -2.60 -13.75 -7.89
CA LYS A 105 -3.88 -13.02 -7.82
C LYS A 105 -4.73 -13.26 -6.57
N ASP A 106 -4.61 -14.42 -5.93
CA ASP A 106 -5.37 -14.80 -4.73
C ASP A 106 -4.45 -14.88 -3.49
N ALA A 107 -3.24 -14.32 -3.57
CA ALA A 107 -2.27 -14.38 -2.49
C ALA A 107 -2.65 -13.45 -1.33
N SER A 108 -2.24 -13.81 -0.12
CA SER A 108 -2.41 -12.95 1.06
C SER A 108 -1.57 -11.66 0.94
N ILE A 109 -1.96 -10.59 1.65
CA ILE A 109 -1.32 -9.26 1.53
C ILE A 109 0.19 -9.29 1.62
N GLY A 110 0.79 -10.13 2.47
CA GLY A 110 2.24 -10.19 2.43
C GLY A 110 2.88 -11.48 2.07
N THR A 111 2.11 -12.44 1.54
CA THR A 111 2.67 -13.16 0.40
C THR A 111 2.96 -12.18 -0.75
N LEU A 112 2.06 -11.23 -1.04
CA LEU A 112 2.30 -10.22 -2.09
C LEU A 112 3.53 -9.34 -1.77
N VAL A 113 3.61 -8.78 -0.55
CA VAL A 113 4.78 -8.03 -0.09
C VAL A 113 6.07 -8.85 -0.23
N ASP A 114 6.11 -10.08 0.31
CA ASP A 114 7.32 -10.90 0.28
C ASP A 114 7.75 -11.27 -1.15
N VAL A 115 6.80 -11.64 -1.99
CA VAL A 115 7.05 -12.04 -3.39
C VAL A 115 7.47 -10.83 -4.22
N SER A 116 6.78 -9.69 -4.09
CA SER A 116 7.11 -8.47 -4.83
C SER A 116 8.55 -8.01 -4.59
N ARG A 117 9.00 -8.01 -3.33
CA ARG A 117 10.39 -7.73 -2.96
C ARG A 117 11.35 -8.70 -3.62
N ARG A 118 11.11 -10.01 -3.50
CA ARG A 118 11.99 -11.04 -4.11
C ARG A 118 12.08 -10.92 -5.64
N LEU A 119 10.96 -10.58 -6.29
CA LEU A 119 10.94 -10.37 -7.74
C LEU A 119 11.71 -9.11 -8.13
N LEU A 120 11.56 -8.02 -7.36
CA LEU A 120 12.31 -6.78 -7.58
C LEU A 120 13.81 -7.01 -7.37
N ASP A 121 14.21 -7.69 -6.30
CA ASP A 121 15.62 -8.04 -6.04
C ASP A 121 16.21 -8.85 -7.20
N GLY A 122 15.47 -9.85 -7.69
CA GLY A 122 15.89 -10.64 -8.85
C GLY A 122 15.99 -9.83 -10.15
N TYR A 123 15.11 -8.85 -10.34
CA TYR A 123 15.19 -7.91 -11.46
C TYR A 123 16.42 -7.00 -11.35
N ILE A 124 16.66 -6.43 -10.17
CA ILE A 124 17.81 -5.57 -9.89
C ILE A 124 19.12 -6.35 -10.07
N GLN A 125 19.21 -7.59 -9.56
CA GLN A 125 20.41 -8.41 -9.71
C GLN A 125 20.76 -8.64 -11.18
N LYS A 126 19.79 -8.97 -12.04
CA LYS A 126 20.02 -9.09 -13.48
C LYS A 126 20.57 -7.80 -14.09
N LYS A 127 20.04 -6.65 -13.67
CA LYS A 127 20.53 -5.34 -14.14
C LYS A 127 21.95 -5.04 -13.65
N ILE A 128 22.30 -5.44 -12.43
CA ILE A 128 23.66 -5.33 -11.91
C ILE A 128 24.61 -6.19 -12.75
N ASP A 129 24.25 -7.45 -12.99
CA ASP A 129 25.06 -8.38 -13.77
C ASP A 129 25.30 -7.84 -15.19
N ASP A 130 24.29 -7.29 -15.85
CA ASP A 130 24.38 -6.65 -17.17
C ASP A 130 25.30 -5.40 -17.18
N LEU A 131 25.46 -4.71 -16.05
CA LEU A 131 26.27 -3.48 -15.94
C LEU A 131 27.75 -3.77 -15.64
N ILE A 132 28.05 -4.90 -14.99
CA ILE A 132 29.40 -5.25 -14.53
C ILE A 132 30.05 -6.39 -15.31
N GLY A 133 29.29 -7.11 -16.14
CA GLY A 133 29.75 -8.16 -17.05
C GLY A 133 30.07 -7.68 -18.46
#